data_AF-A0ABD5AWV0-F1
#
_entry.id   AF-A0ABD5AWV0-F1
#
_cell.length_a   1.000
_cell.length_b   1.000
_cell.length_c   1.000
_cell.angle_alpha   90.00
_cell.angle_beta   90.00
_cell.angle_gamma   90.00
#
_symmetry.space_group_name_H-M   'P 1'
#
loop_
_entity.id
_entity.type
_entity.pdbx_description
1 polymer ?
#
loop_
_entity_poly.entity_id
_entity_poly.type
_entity_poly.pdbx_seq_one_letter_code
_entity_poly.pdbx_strand_id
1 'polypeptide(L)'
;MKPGEIIVQSTEIMINEGRENTKIKVKNSGDRPIQVGSHYHFFEANPALDFDREQAYGKHLDIPAGAAVRFEPGDEKEIRLVRYAGDQKIYGFHGEVDGQLDQSRITEPNMKEGSEVK
;
A
#
# COMPACT_ATOMS: atom_id res chain seq x y z
N MET A 1 16.80 -38.56 5.09
CA MET A 1 15.77 -38.12 4.14
C MET A 1 14.70 -37.37 4.92
N LYS A 2 14.33 -36.15 4.52
CA LYS A 2 13.25 -35.38 5.15
C LYS A 2 12.11 -35.22 4.15
N PRO A 3 11.08 -36.09 4.18
CA PRO A 3 9.93 -35.97 3.29
C PRO A 3 9.26 -34.60 3.47
N GLY A 4 9.09 -33.86 2.37
CA GLY A 4 8.49 -32.52 2.35
C GLY A 4 9.45 -31.36 2.64
N GLU A 5 10.76 -31.60 2.75
CA GLU A 5 11.74 -30.51 2.88
C GLU A 5 11.77 -29.65 1.62
N ILE A 6 11.58 -28.33 1.81
CA ILE A 6 11.78 -27.32 0.77
C ILE A 6 13.17 -26.75 0.97
N ILE A 7 14.06 -26.99 0.00
CA ILE A 7 15.42 -26.45 0.00
C ILE A 7 15.40 -25.19 -0.87
N VAL A 8 15.59 -24.03 -0.24
CA VAL A 8 15.62 -22.73 -0.91
C VAL A 8 17.01 -22.12 -0.83
N GLN A 9 17.31 -21.21 -1.74
CA GLN A 9 18.48 -20.35 -1.61
C GLN A 9 18.21 -19.28 -0.54
N SER A 10 19.25 -18.89 0.21
CA SER A 10 19.17 -17.80 1.18
C SER A 10 19.29 -16.46 0.45
N THR A 11 18.24 -16.09 -0.29
CA THR A 11 18.20 -14.87 -1.11
C THR A 11 16.98 -14.04 -0.75
N GLU A 12 17.12 -12.72 -0.81
CA GLU A 12 15.98 -11.82 -0.74
C GLU A 12 15.25 -11.78 -2.09
N ILE A 13 13.94 -11.58 -2.04
CA ILE A 13 13.11 -11.43 -3.23
C ILE A 13 12.59 -9.99 -3.25
N MET A 14 12.97 -9.24 -4.28
CA MET A 14 12.42 -7.92 -4.50
C MET A 14 10.97 -8.04 -4.96
N ILE A 15 10.05 -7.42 -4.22
CA ILE A 15 8.64 -7.35 -4.57
C ILE A 15 8.36 -6.01 -5.24
N ASN A 16 7.31 -5.97 -6.08
CA ASN A 16 6.87 -4.75 -6.79
C ASN A 16 7.98 -4.04 -7.57
N GLU A 17 8.95 -4.81 -8.10
CA GLU A 17 10.10 -4.29 -8.85
C GLU A 17 9.66 -3.40 -10.03
N GLY A 18 10.42 -2.32 -10.27
CA GLY A 18 10.15 -1.35 -11.33
C GLY A 18 8.95 -0.43 -11.06
N ARG A 19 8.39 -0.43 -9.84
CA ARG A 19 7.32 0.48 -9.45
C ARG A 19 7.83 1.55 -8.50
N GLU A 20 7.54 2.79 -8.85
CA GLU A 20 7.88 3.93 -8.01
C GLU A 20 7.01 3.95 -6.75
N ASN A 21 7.64 4.29 -5.62
CA ASN A 21 6.96 4.33 -4.33
C ASN A 21 6.66 5.77 -3.87
N THR A 22 5.56 5.93 -3.14
CA THR A 22 5.19 7.17 -2.46
C THR A 22 5.20 6.89 -0.96
N LYS A 23 5.97 7.66 -0.20
CA LYS A 23 5.90 7.59 1.27
C LYS A 23 4.94 8.63 1.81
N ILE A 24 4.05 8.20 2.68
CA ILE A 24 3.12 9.08 3.37
C ILE A 24 3.07 8.73 4.85
N LYS A 25 2.84 9.73 5.69
CA LYS A 25 2.51 9.54 7.11
C LYS A 25 1.01 9.34 7.25
N VAL A 26 0.63 8.36 8.04
CA VAL A 26 -0.77 8.00 8.29
C VAL A 26 -0.98 7.89 9.79
N LYS A 27 -1.95 8.63 10.30
CA LYS A 27 -2.32 8.64 11.71
C LYS A 27 -3.73 8.09 11.91
N ASN A 28 -3.91 7.19 12.87
CA ASN A 28 -5.25 6.77 13.28
C ASN A 28 -5.80 7.75 14.32
N SER A 29 -6.75 8.59 13.90
CA SER A 29 -7.46 9.53 14.78
C SER A 29 -8.66 8.89 15.50
N GLY A 30 -9.00 7.65 15.17
CA GLY A 30 -10.12 6.93 15.77
C GLY A 30 -9.80 6.28 17.11
N ASP A 31 -10.84 5.72 17.73
CA ASP A 31 -10.80 5.05 19.04
C ASP A 31 -10.64 3.52 18.94
N ARG A 32 -10.56 2.99 17.72
CA ARG A 32 -10.47 1.56 17.42
C ARG A 32 -9.29 1.25 16.51
N PRO A 33 -8.71 0.06 16.63
CA PRO A 33 -7.63 -0.34 15.74
C PRO A 33 -8.13 -0.51 14.30
N ILE A 34 -7.29 -0.12 13.34
CA ILE A 34 -7.57 -0.22 11.91
C ILE A 34 -6.44 -1.01 11.26
N GLN A 35 -6.79 -1.95 10.38
CA GLN A 35 -5.81 -2.75 9.64
C GLN A 35 -6.14 -2.71 8.14
N VAL A 36 -5.15 -2.36 7.32
CA VAL A 36 -5.31 -2.21 5.87
C VAL A 36 -4.42 -3.24 5.16
N GLY A 37 -5.01 -4.03 4.27
CA GLY A 37 -4.33 -5.10 3.53
C GLY A 37 -3.53 -4.62 2.33
N SER A 38 -2.61 -5.46 1.85
CA SER A 38 -1.61 -5.11 0.82
C SER A 38 -2.19 -4.52 -0.48
N HIS A 39 -3.36 -5.00 -0.93
CA HIS A 39 -3.99 -4.62 -2.20
C HIS A 39 -5.27 -3.81 -2.03
N TYR A 40 -5.51 -3.24 -0.84
CA TYR A 40 -6.63 -2.33 -0.63
C TYR A 40 -6.32 -0.96 -1.26
N HIS A 41 -7.29 -0.35 -1.94
CA HIS A 41 -7.10 0.97 -2.54
C HIS A 41 -6.94 1.99 -1.42
N PHE A 42 -5.71 2.44 -1.17
CA PHE A 42 -5.38 3.11 0.09
C PHE A 42 -6.09 4.46 0.23
N PHE A 43 -6.38 5.13 -0.90
CA PHE A 43 -7.25 6.31 -0.98
C PHE A 43 -8.61 6.11 -0.27
N GLU A 44 -9.18 4.91 -0.35
CA GLU A 44 -10.51 4.57 0.20
C GLU A 44 -10.43 3.93 1.60
N ALA A 45 -9.25 3.94 2.23
CA ALA A 45 -9.09 3.38 3.57
C ALA A 45 -9.98 4.09 4.59
N ASN A 46 -10.17 3.49 5.77
CA ASN A 46 -11.09 4.01 6.79
C ASN A 46 -10.92 5.54 7.02
N PRO A 47 -12.00 6.35 7.03
CA PRO A 47 -11.92 7.81 7.21
C PRO A 47 -11.25 8.28 8.50
N ALA A 48 -11.19 7.44 9.54
CA ALA A 48 -10.46 7.74 10.78
C ALA A 48 -8.93 7.74 10.60
N LEU A 49 -8.42 7.23 9.48
CA LEU A 49 -7.02 7.40 9.09
C LEU A 49 -6.82 8.78 8.45
N ASP A 50 -6.05 9.62 9.12
CA ASP A 50 -5.67 10.96 8.71
C ASP A 50 -4.34 10.91 7.94
N PHE A 51 -4.40 11.31 6.66
CA PHE A 51 -3.28 11.38 5.72
C PHE A 51 -3.70 12.14 4.45
N ASP A 52 -2.73 12.47 3.60
CA ASP A 52 -3.00 13.05 2.28
C ASP A 52 -3.58 11.99 1.32
N ARG A 53 -4.90 12.04 1.15
CA ARG A 53 -5.65 11.10 0.30
C ARG A 53 -5.19 11.16 -1.16
N GLU A 54 -4.98 12.34 -1.72
CA GLU A 54 -4.57 12.46 -3.13
C GLU A 54 -3.19 11.84 -3.39
N GLN A 55 -2.30 11.82 -2.40
CA GLN A 55 -1.05 11.07 -2.50
C GLN A 55 -1.24 9.55 -2.56
N ALA A 56 -2.39 9.02 -2.12
CA ALA A 56 -2.74 7.59 -2.13
C ALA A 56 -3.66 7.17 -3.29
N TYR A 57 -4.18 8.12 -4.09
CA TYR A 57 -5.07 7.83 -5.20
C TYR A 57 -4.40 6.93 -6.24
N GLY A 58 -5.05 5.81 -6.57
CA GLY A 58 -4.56 4.80 -7.49
C GLY A 58 -3.40 3.95 -6.97
N LYS A 59 -3.18 3.90 -5.65
CA LYS A 59 -2.06 3.20 -5.02
C LYS A 59 -2.51 2.21 -3.94
N HIS A 60 -1.65 1.23 -3.65
CA HIS A 60 -1.82 0.23 -2.59
C HIS A 60 -0.52 0.07 -1.80
N LEU A 61 -0.57 -0.62 -0.65
CA LEU A 61 0.60 -0.80 0.22
C LEU A 61 1.70 -1.60 -0.47
N ASP A 62 2.93 -1.09 -0.38
CA ASP A 62 4.15 -1.75 -0.86
C ASP A 62 4.68 -2.74 0.19
N ILE A 63 3.94 -3.82 0.37
CA ILE A 63 4.23 -4.90 1.33
C ILE A 63 3.95 -6.26 0.67
N PRO A 64 4.42 -7.38 1.26
CA PRO A 64 4.14 -8.71 0.73
C PRO A 64 2.65 -8.96 0.52
N ALA A 65 2.31 -9.61 -0.60
CA ALA A 65 0.93 -9.91 -0.95
C ALA A 65 0.23 -10.70 0.17
N GLY A 66 -0.93 -10.22 0.61
CA GLY A 66 -1.72 -10.83 1.69
C GLY A 66 -1.34 -10.36 3.09
N ALA A 67 -0.25 -9.59 3.25
CA ALA A 67 0.07 -8.91 4.50
C ALA A 67 -0.80 -7.66 4.71
N ALA A 68 -0.68 -7.03 5.88
CA ALA A 68 -1.40 -5.83 6.24
C ALA A 68 -0.59 -4.93 7.19
N VAL A 69 -0.89 -3.64 7.19
CA VAL A 69 -0.40 -2.68 8.19
C VAL A 69 -1.50 -2.38 9.18
N ARG A 70 -1.16 -2.45 10.46
CA ARG A 70 -2.07 -2.18 11.59
C ARG A 70 -1.73 -0.84 12.23
N PHE A 71 -2.77 -0.06 12.51
CA PHE A 71 -2.73 1.23 13.19
C PHE A 71 -3.55 1.14 14.47
N GLU A 72 -2.90 1.24 15.62
CA GLU A 72 -3.62 1.35 16.91
C GLU A 72 -4.27 2.74 17.05
N PRO A 73 -5.24 2.94 17.96
CA PRO A 73 -5.78 4.26 18.25
C PRO A 73 -4.67 5.27 18.62
N GLY A 74 -4.61 6.40 17.91
CA GLY A 74 -3.59 7.45 18.09
C GLY A 74 -2.23 7.17 17.45
N ASP A 75 -2.02 5.99 16.86
CA ASP A 75 -0.77 5.58 16.22
C ASP A 75 -0.50 6.40 14.94
N GLU A 76 0.76 6.74 14.68
CA GLU A 76 1.21 7.41 13.45
C GLU A 76 2.38 6.64 12.85
N LYS A 77 2.25 6.23 11.59
CA LYS A 77 3.29 5.48 10.87
C LYS A 77 3.55 6.06 9.49
N GLU A 78 4.80 6.01 9.08
CA GLU A 78 5.16 6.21 7.68
C GLU A 78 5.00 4.89 6.93
N ILE A 79 4.27 4.91 5.83
CA ILE A 79 4.04 3.76 4.96
C ILE A 79 4.56 4.04 3.55
N ARG A 80 4.78 2.98 2.78
CA ARG A 80 5.11 3.03 1.35
C ARG A 80 3.92 2.55 0.55
N LEU A 81 3.59 3.30 -0.50
CA LEU A 81 2.54 2.98 -1.46
C LEU A 81 3.13 2.82 -2.85
N VAL A 82 2.62 1.86 -3.63
CA VAL A 82 2.94 1.66 -5.04
C VAL A 82 1.69 1.77 -5.89
N ARG A 83 1.83 2.25 -7.12
CA ARG A 83 0.71 2.40 -8.06
C ARG A 83 0.14 1.03 -8.45
N TYR A 84 -1.19 0.97 -8.61
CA TYR A 84 -1.82 -0.16 -9.29
C TYR A 84 -1.30 -0.26 -10.72
N ALA A 85 -1.01 -1.49 -11.15
CA ALA A 85 -0.71 -1.81 -12.54
C ALA A 85 -1.96 -2.35 -13.26
N GLY A 86 -1.77 -2.95 -14.44
CA GLY A 86 -2.87 -3.51 -15.23
C GLY A 86 -3.82 -2.43 -15.75
N ASP A 87 -5.11 -2.77 -15.85
CA ASP A 87 -6.15 -1.89 -16.41
C ASP A 87 -6.45 -0.65 -15.57
N GLN A 88 -5.99 -0.60 -14.31
CA GLN A 88 -6.24 0.53 -13.40
C GLN A 88 -7.73 0.87 -13.24
N LYS A 89 -8.56 -0.17 -13.15
CA LYS A 89 -9.99 -0.09 -12.82
C LYS A 89 -10.20 -0.56 -11.38
N ILE A 90 -10.83 0.26 -10.57
CA ILE A 90 -11.02 0.07 -9.14
C ILE A 90 -12.51 -0.06 -8.87
N TYR A 91 -12.96 -1.20 -8.33
CA TYR A 91 -14.36 -1.48 -8.03
C TYR A 91 -14.49 -1.98 -6.59
N GLY A 92 -15.55 -1.57 -5.89
CA GLY A 92 -15.81 -1.93 -4.50
C GLY A 92 -15.15 -0.96 -3.51
N PHE A 93 -14.35 -1.47 -2.57
CA PHE A 93 -13.71 -0.69 -1.50
C PHE A 93 -14.71 0.18 -0.71
N HIS A 94 -14.68 1.50 -0.88
CA HIS A 94 -15.63 2.44 -0.29
C HIS A 94 -16.57 3.07 -1.35
N GLY A 95 -16.44 2.65 -2.61
CA GLY A 95 -17.25 3.10 -3.74
C GLY A 95 -16.88 4.49 -4.25
N GLU A 96 -15.71 5.01 -3.90
CA GLU A 96 -15.33 6.39 -4.25
C GLU A 96 -14.79 6.53 -5.68
N VAL A 97 -14.28 5.43 -6.26
CA VAL A 97 -13.83 5.39 -7.66
C VAL A 97 -14.79 4.59 -8.54
N ASP A 98 -15.09 3.34 -8.16
CA ASP A 98 -16.01 2.42 -8.85
C ASP A 98 -15.94 2.46 -10.40
N GLY A 99 -14.72 2.45 -10.93
CA GLY A 99 -14.46 2.57 -12.35
C GLY A 99 -12.99 2.76 -12.70
N GLN A 100 -12.76 3.33 -13.88
CA GLN A 100 -11.43 3.66 -14.38
C GLN A 100 -10.80 4.77 -13.52
N LEU A 101 -9.54 4.60 -13.11
CA LEU A 101 -8.81 5.66 -12.42
C LEU A 101 -8.62 6.88 -13.33
N ASP A 102 -8.89 8.06 -12.78
CA ASP A 102 -8.55 9.34 -13.40
C ASP A 102 -7.04 9.57 -13.31
N GLN A 103 -6.36 9.43 -14.44
CA GLN A 103 -4.91 9.56 -14.52
C GLN A 103 -4.41 10.95 -14.11
N SER A 104 -5.24 11.99 -14.25
CA SER A 104 -4.85 13.35 -13.91
C SER A 104 -4.70 13.57 -12.39
N ARG A 105 -5.32 12.71 -11.58
CA ARG A 105 -5.24 12.75 -10.11
C ARG A 105 -4.09 11.94 -9.53
N ILE A 106 -3.50 11.03 -10.32
CA ILE A 106 -2.43 10.17 -9.83
C ILE A 106 -1.17 11.01 -9.65
N THR A 107 -0.86 11.33 -8.40
CA THR A 107 0.35 12.07 -8.02
C THR A 107 1.62 11.30 -8.36
N GLU A 108 2.67 12.04 -8.75
CA GLU A 108 4.02 11.51 -8.91
C GLU A 108 4.56 10.95 -7.59
N PRO A 109 5.41 9.92 -7.64
CA PRO A 109 6.10 9.43 -6.45
C PRO A 109 6.95 10.53 -5.82
N ASN A 110 6.96 10.58 -4.49
CA ASN A 110 7.81 11.50 -3.74
C ASN A 110 9.14 10.87 -3.29
N MET A 111 9.39 9.62 -3.69
CA MET A 111 10.67 8.94 -3.52
C MET A 111 11.32 8.69 -4.87
N LYS A 112 12.61 9.02 -4.96
CA LYS A 112 13.45 8.63 -6.10
C LYS A 112 13.79 7.14 -5.99
N GLU A 113 13.89 6.44 -7.13
CA GLU A 113 14.39 5.06 -7.20
C GLU A 113 15.67 4.90 -6.34
N GLY A 114 15.68 3.90 -5.44
CA GLY A 114 16.86 3.51 -4.67
C GLY A 114 16.93 3.95 -3.21
N SER A 115 15.88 4.49 -2.60
CA SER A 115 15.86 4.83 -1.16
C SER A 115 15.67 3.60 -0.26
N GLU A 116 16.79 2.89 -0.05
CA GLU A 116 17.08 1.90 1.00
C GLU A 116 15.94 0.94 1.38
N VAL A 117 16.02 -0.27 0.80
CA VAL A 117 15.75 -1.51 1.53
C VAL A 117 16.90 -1.65 2.53
N LYS A 118 16.59 -1.47 3.81
CA LYS A 118 17.38 -1.97 4.94
C LYS A 118 16.48 -2.92 5.71
#